data_AF-A0A450WGK2-F1
#
_entry.id   AF-A0A450WGK2-F1
#
_cell.length_a   1.000
_cell.length_b   1.000
_cell.length_c   1.000
_cell.angle_alpha   90.00
_cell.angle_beta   90.00
_cell.angle_gamma   90.00
#
_symmetry.space_group_name_H-M   'P 1'
#
loop_
_entity.id
_entity.type
_entity.pdbx_description
1 polymer ?
#
loop_
_entity_poly.entity_id
_entity_poly.type
_entity_poly.pdbx_seq_one_letter_code
_entity_poly.pdbx_strand_id
1 'polypeptide(L)'
;MNDLSLLHEYTNTVAPTDRLPSDNFRPILMGLFGEVGGIMAIAKKSYREGKAFVEYRNAMEEEFGDTLWYLAALCRRSDLDIRDVFPAVTTIEDRKEIAETAHSKIAVDEALLELGKAAGTLLRIEKPDRDLQEPLRQFADRYLMALQAVHIPFPQIVDANISKVRGRFLEPEPGQLPSFDEGFPEEERLPAHFEIRIVQRKSGRSYMQWNGVFIGDPLTDNISDPDGYRFHDVFHLAYAAILHWSPTFRALIKQKRKSVPKIDEAQDGGQGYCYRRRTFRVDLFPCKRPRLFPGANERLLRPSENGSAIRSWLRGRGLSVAALGTGDTGRVCGF
;
A
#
# COMPACT_ATOMS: atom_id res chain seq x y z
N MET A 1 30.51 16.19 8.62
CA MET A 1 30.82 16.72 7.27
C MET A 1 30.68 15.54 6.31
N ASN A 2 29.56 15.22 5.68
CA ASN A 2 28.46 15.98 5.09
C ASN A 2 27.14 15.21 5.37
N ASP A 3 26.26 15.76 6.22
CA ASP A 3 25.00 15.10 6.66
C ASP A 3 23.81 15.35 5.70
N LEU A 4 24.04 16.09 4.62
CA LEU A 4 23.05 16.54 3.65
C LEU A 4 23.15 15.75 2.34
N SER A 5 23.04 14.41 2.42
CA SER A 5 22.94 13.55 1.24
C SER A 5 21.51 13.04 1.10
N LEU A 6 20.93 13.15 -0.10
CA LEU A 6 19.61 12.61 -0.47
C LEU A 6 19.46 11.15 -0.05
N LEU A 7 20.52 10.35 -0.23
CA LEU A 7 20.54 8.94 0.12
C LEU A 7 20.60 8.68 1.63
N HIS A 8 21.29 9.56 2.37
CA HIS A 8 21.33 9.48 3.83
C HIS A 8 19.95 9.80 4.42
N GLU A 9 19.30 10.87 3.95
CA GLU A 9 17.94 11.21 4.34
C GLU A 9 16.95 10.09 3.98
N TYR A 10 17.04 9.56 2.76
CA TYR A 10 16.22 8.44 2.30
C TYR A 10 16.35 7.22 3.22
N THR A 11 17.58 6.76 3.46
CA THR A 11 17.82 5.55 4.27
C THR A 11 17.31 5.68 5.70
N ASN A 12 17.53 6.83 6.34
CA ASN A 12 17.01 7.12 7.67
C ASN A 12 15.47 7.14 7.68
N THR A 13 14.86 7.71 6.65
CA THR A 13 13.41 7.87 6.55
C THR A 13 12.67 6.55 6.31
N VAL A 14 13.27 5.63 5.52
CA VAL A 14 12.65 4.34 5.20
C VAL A 14 13.04 3.21 6.16
N ALA A 15 14.11 3.35 6.95
CA ALA A 15 14.52 2.36 7.95
C ALA A 15 13.37 1.84 8.85
N PRO A 16 12.50 2.68 9.44
CA PRO A 16 11.40 2.19 10.30
C PRO A 16 10.30 1.44 9.54
N THR A 17 10.30 1.45 8.20
CA THR A 17 9.34 0.70 7.38
C THR A 17 9.77 -0.75 7.14
N ASP A 18 11.03 -1.09 7.43
CA ASP A 18 11.58 -2.44 7.34
C ASP A 18 11.14 -3.29 8.53
N ARG A 19 10.06 -4.06 8.31
CA ARG A 19 9.50 -4.98 9.30
C ARG A 19 10.04 -6.41 9.18
N LEU A 20 11.04 -6.64 8.31
CA LEU A 20 11.63 -7.97 8.12
C LEU A 20 12.75 -8.22 9.14
N PRO A 21 12.98 -9.48 9.54
CA PRO A 21 14.10 -9.81 10.45
C PRO A 21 15.44 -9.31 9.90
N SER A 22 16.29 -8.76 10.78
CA SER A 22 17.59 -8.21 10.42
C SER A 22 18.67 -9.28 10.20
N ASP A 23 18.47 -10.48 10.74
CA ASP A 23 19.39 -11.62 10.69
C ASP A 23 19.29 -12.45 9.40
N ASN A 24 18.33 -12.15 8.52
CA ASN A 24 18.07 -12.93 7.32
C ASN A 24 18.07 -12.07 6.05
N PHE A 25 19.04 -12.33 5.17
CA PHE A 25 19.22 -11.64 3.90
C PHE A 25 18.32 -12.19 2.79
N ARG A 26 17.91 -13.47 2.88
CA ARG A 26 17.22 -14.14 1.78
C ARG A 26 15.90 -13.46 1.39
N PRO A 27 15.03 -13.04 2.32
CA PRO A 27 13.81 -12.29 1.96
C PRO A 27 14.11 -10.99 1.23
N ILE A 28 15.19 -10.28 1.61
CA ILE A 28 15.61 -9.03 0.99
C ILE A 28 16.12 -9.26 -0.43
N LEU A 29 17.00 -10.26 -0.61
CA LEU A 29 17.54 -10.63 -1.92
C LEU A 29 16.45 -11.11 -2.88
N MET A 30 15.53 -11.96 -2.41
CA MET A 30 14.39 -12.43 -3.21
C MET A 30 13.42 -11.28 -3.54
N GLY A 31 13.21 -10.36 -2.60
CA GLY A 31 12.43 -9.15 -2.82
C GLY A 31 13.04 -8.28 -3.91
N LEU A 32 14.31 -7.88 -3.76
CA LEU A 32 15.05 -7.09 -4.75
C LEU A 32 14.99 -7.72 -6.16
N PHE A 33 15.23 -9.03 -6.26
CA PHE A 33 15.14 -9.72 -7.54
C PHE A 33 13.71 -9.72 -8.11
N GLY A 34 12.70 -9.86 -7.25
CA GLY A 34 11.29 -9.78 -7.61
C GLY A 34 10.89 -8.44 -8.21
N GLU A 35 11.27 -7.34 -7.55
CA GLU A 35 10.96 -5.97 -8.01
C GLU A 35 11.67 -5.66 -9.34
N VAL A 36 12.94 -6.08 -9.51
CA VAL A 36 13.63 -5.98 -10.80
C VAL A 36 12.90 -6.77 -11.89
N GLY A 37 12.40 -7.96 -11.57
CA GLY A 37 11.52 -8.72 -12.47
C GLY A 37 10.22 -8.00 -12.81
N GLY A 38 9.67 -7.23 -11.85
CA GLY A 38 8.52 -6.34 -12.03
C GLY A 38 8.80 -5.21 -13.03
N ILE A 39 9.92 -4.51 -12.90
CA ILE A 39 10.40 -3.50 -13.87
C ILE A 39 10.44 -4.10 -15.28
N MET A 40 11.06 -5.27 -15.44
CA MET A 40 11.13 -5.96 -16.74
C MET A 40 9.75 -6.38 -17.25
N ALA A 41 8.84 -6.81 -16.38
CA ALA A 41 7.47 -7.17 -16.75
C ALA A 41 6.68 -5.95 -17.25
N ILE A 42 6.89 -4.78 -16.66
CA ILE A 42 6.28 -3.50 -17.09
C ILE A 42 6.85 -3.07 -18.44
N ALA A 43 8.16 -3.12 -18.63
CA ALA A 43 8.80 -2.84 -19.92
C ALA A 43 8.26 -3.75 -21.04
N LYS A 44 8.14 -5.06 -20.76
CA LYS A 44 7.49 -6.03 -21.66
C LYS A 44 6.02 -5.69 -21.93
N LYS A 45 5.26 -5.24 -20.93
CA LYS A 45 3.86 -4.82 -21.12
C LYS A 45 3.77 -3.59 -22.03
N SER A 46 4.66 -2.63 -21.87
CA SER A 46 4.80 -1.48 -22.77
C SER A 46 5.09 -1.90 -24.21
N TYR A 47 5.93 -2.93 -24.42
CA TYR A 47 6.14 -3.52 -25.75
C TYR A 47 4.83 -4.00 -26.39
N ARG A 48 3.97 -4.67 -25.62
CA ARG A 48 2.72 -5.26 -26.11
C ARG A 48 1.62 -4.21 -26.36
N GLU A 49 1.51 -3.23 -25.48
CA GLU A 49 0.35 -2.32 -25.41
C GLU A 49 0.65 -0.91 -25.97
N GLY A 50 1.93 -0.54 -26.11
CA GLY A 50 2.36 0.74 -26.67
C GLY A 50 1.72 1.94 -25.97
N LYS A 51 1.19 2.89 -26.75
CA LYS A 51 0.55 4.12 -26.25
C LYS A 51 -0.71 3.88 -25.41
N ALA A 52 -1.28 2.67 -25.42
CA ALA A 52 -2.44 2.34 -24.61
C ALA A 52 -2.10 2.12 -23.12
N PHE A 53 -0.81 1.99 -22.78
CA PHE A 53 -0.39 1.79 -21.39
C PHE A 53 -0.18 3.13 -20.66
N VAL A 54 -1.30 3.74 -20.25
CA VAL A 54 -1.35 5.06 -19.59
C VAL A 54 -0.56 5.09 -18.28
N GLU A 55 -0.48 3.97 -17.57
CA GLU A 55 0.14 3.87 -16.24
C GLU A 55 1.64 3.48 -16.27
N TYR A 56 2.27 3.45 -17.46
CA TYR A 56 3.67 2.99 -17.60
C TYR A 56 4.64 3.69 -16.64
N ARG A 57 4.61 5.02 -16.65
CA ARG A 57 5.55 5.82 -15.84
C ARG A 57 5.35 5.57 -14.35
N ASN A 58 4.12 5.64 -13.86
CA ASN A 58 3.81 5.41 -12.44
C ASN A 58 4.19 3.99 -11.99
N ALA A 59 3.92 2.98 -12.84
CA ALA A 59 4.27 1.60 -12.52
C ALA A 59 5.79 1.40 -12.48
N MET A 60 6.54 1.99 -13.43
CA MET A 60 8.01 1.95 -13.41
C MET A 60 8.55 2.63 -12.15
N GLU A 61 8.07 3.83 -11.83
CA GLU A 61 8.45 4.56 -10.61
C GLU A 61 8.22 3.73 -9.34
N GLU A 62 7.09 3.00 -9.29
CA GLU A 62 6.76 2.12 -8.18
C GLU A 62 7.77 0.97 -7.99
N GLU A 63 8.09 0.25 -9.06
CA GLU A 63 9.00 -0.90 -9.00
C GLU A 63 10.48 -0.48 -8.81
N PHE A 64 10.90 0.64 -9.42
CA PHE A 64 12.23 1.21 -9.15
C PHE A 64 12.37 1.66 -7.70
N GLY A 65 11.33 2.29 -7.14
CA GLY A 65 11.28 2.65 -5.73
C GLY A 65 11.39 1.44 -4.81
N ASP A 66 10.66 0.36 -5.08
CA ASP A 66 10.72 -0.86 -4.26
C ASP A 66 12.08 -1.55 -4.37
N THR A 67 12.67 -1.56 -5.57
CA THR A 67 14.06 -2.02 -5.79
C THR A 67 15.05 -1.23 -4.94
N LEU A 68 14.95 0.11 -4.90
CA LEU A 68 15.79 0.97 -4.06
C LEU A 68 15.59 0.67 -2.56
N TRP A 69 14.35 0.41 -2.15
CA TRP A 69 14.03 0.06 -0.77
C TRP A 69 14.70 -1.23 -0.31
N TYR A 70 14.65 -2.28 -1.14
CA TYR A 70 15.35 -3.54 -0.82
C TYR A 70 16.86 -3.39 -0.86
N LEU A 71 17.40 -2.58 -1.77
CA LEU A 71 18.83 -2.29 -1.82
C LEU A 71 19.30 -1.58 -0.54
N ALA A 72 18.55 -0.58 -0.07
CA ALA A 72 18.81 0.07 1.21
C ALA A 72 18.71 -0.91 2.39
N ALA A 73 17.73 -1.80 2.38
CA ALA A 73 17.57 -2.85 3.39
C ALA A 73 18.72 -3.86 3.40
N LEU A 74 19.30 -4.13 2.23
CA LEU A 74 20.47 -4.98 2.06
C LEU A 74 21.74 -4.31 2.57
N CYS A 75 21.94 -3.02 2.26
CA CYS A 75 23.05 -2.22 2.78
C CYS A 75 23.04 -2.19 4.31
N ARG A 76 21.87 -1.93 4.93
CA ARG A 76 21.71 -1.94 6.40
C ARG A 76 22.09 -3.27 7.05
N ARG A 77 21.70 -4.40 6.45
CA ARG A 77 22.05 -5.74 6.99
C ARG A 77 23.52 -6.08 6.77
N SER A 78 24.17 -5.42 5.81
CA SER A 78 25.58 -5.63 5.47
C SER A 78 26.52 -4.64 6.18
N ASP A 79 25.99 -3.79 7.07
CA ASP A 79 26.73 -2.70 7.73
C ASP A 79 27.46 -1.77 6.73
N LEU A 80 26.83 -1.53 5.56
CA LEU A 80 27.33 -0.66 4.51
C LEU A 80 26.53 0.63 4.45
N ASP A 81 27.22 1.76 4.30
CA ASP A 81 26.58 3.02 3.96
C ASP A 81 26.18 2.98 2.47
N ILE A 82 24.91 3.28 2.19
CA ILE A 82 24.40 3.31 0.81
C ILE A 82 25.17 4.30 -0.07
N ARG A 83 25.81 5.32 0.52
CA ARG A 83 26.63 6.30 -0.19
C ARG A 83 27.89 5.68 -0.79
N ASP A 84 28.42 4.61 -0.18
CA ASP A 84 29.58 3.88 -0.70
C ASP A 84 29.21 2.97 -1.89
N VAL A 85 27.93 2.60 -1.96
CA VAL A 85 27.30 1.84 -3.05
C VAL A 85 26.85 2.74 -4.20
N PHE A 86 26.43 3.98 -3.92
CA PHE A 86 26.06 5.01 -4.90
C PHE A 86 27.01 6.22 -4.87
N PRO A 87 28.31 6.05 -5.23
CA PRO A 87 29.25 7.18 -5.18
C PRO A 87 28.87 8.29 -6.17
N ALA A 88 28.21 7.94 -7.28
CA ALA A 88 27.77 8.88 -8.32
C ALA A 88 26.60 9.78 -7.89
N VAL A 89 25.83 9.43 -6.85
CA VAL A 89 24.58 10.12 -6.46
C VAL A 89 24.75 10.89 -5.14
N THR A 90 25.95 11.42 -4.92
CA THR A 90 26.36 11.99 -3.63
C THR A 90 26.04 13.49 -3.50
N THR A 91 25.65 14.17 -4.58
CA THR A 91 25.38 15.62 -4.59
C THR A 91 23.99 15.97 -5.12
N ILE A 92 23.36 16.99 -4.51
CA ILE A 92 22.04 17.56 -4.85
C ILE A 92 21.99 18.11 -6.30
N GLU A 93 23.13 18.22 -6.97
CA GLU A 93 23.33 18.87 -8.26
C GLU A 93 22.97 18.02 -9.48
N ASP A 94 22.66 16.72 -9.34
CA ASP A 94 22.11 15.89 -10.42
C ASP A 94 20.66 16.24 -10.80
N ARG A 95 20.13 17.35 -10.26
CA ARG A 95 18.81 17.93 -10.57
C ARG A 95 18.68 18.46 -12.00
N LYS A 96 19.74 18.51 -12.80
CA LYS A 96 19.69 19.07 -14.16
C LYS A 96 20.44 18.23 -15.19
N GLU A 97 19.72 17.97 -16.27
CA GLU A 97 20.17 17.48 -17.57
C GLU A 97 20.48 15.98 -17.72
N ILE A 98 19.41 15.21 -17.87
CA ILE A 98 19.39 14.28 -19.01
C ILE A 98 18.50 14.94 -20.06
N ALA A 99 19.13 15.67 -20.97
CA ALA A 99 18.51 16.16 -22.18
C ALA A 99 17.80 14.99 -22.89
N GLU A 100 16.69 15.30 -23.55
CA GLU A 100 15.85 14.42 -24.36
C GLU A 100 16.59 13.87 -25.60
N THR A 101 17.70 13.15 -25.42
CA THR A 101 18.15 12.24 -26.47
C THR A 101 17.33 10.98 -26.35
N ALA A 102 16.42 10.79 -27.31
CA ALA A 102 15.64 9.58 -27.50
C ALA A 102 16.58 8.37 -27.54
N HIS A 103 16.75 7.69 -26.40
CA HIS A 103 17.43 6.42 -26.40
C HIS A 103 16.55 5.43 -27.18
N SER A 104 17.15 4.70 -28.11
CA SER A 104 16.42 3.71 -28.87
C SER A 104 15.86 2.65 -27.91
N LYS A 105 14.71 2.05 -28.26
CA LYS A 105 14.09 0.98 -27.45
C LYS A 105 15.08 -0.16 -27.11
N ILE A 106 16.05 -0.39 -27.99
CA ILE A 106 17.14 -1.36 -27.81
C ILE A 106 18.02 -1.00 -26.60
N ALA A 107 18.30 0.29 -26.37
CA ALA A 107 19.09 0.74 -25.24
C ALA A 107 18.36 0.54 -23.89
N VAL A 108 17.02 0.64 -23.87
CA VAL A 108 16.21 0.34 -22.67
C VAL A 108 16.23 -1.15 -22.36
N ASP A 109 16.01 -2.00 -23.37
CA ASP A 109 15.99 -3.45 -23.19
C ASP A 109 17.36 -3.96 -22.71
N GLU A 110 18.45 -3.46 -23.28
CA GLU A 110 19.83 -3.78 -22.85
C GLU A 110 20.08 -3.37 -21.40
N ALA A 111 19.72 -2.13 -21.03
CA ALA A 111 19.92 -1.62 -19.67
C ALA A 111 19.14 -2.43 -18.62
N LEU A 112 17.88 -2.79 -18.93
CA LEU A 112 17.05 -3.62 -18.04
C LEU A 112 17.55 -5.06 -17.96
N LEU A 113 18.09 -5.61 -19.05
CA LEU A 113 18.70 -6.94 -19.05
C LEU A 113 19.96 -6.98 -18.17
N GLU A 114 20.82 -5.97 -18.27
CA GLU A 114 22.01 -5.84 -17.41
C GLU A 114 21.65 -5.65 -15.94
N LEU A 115 20.60 -4.86 -15.64
CA LEU A 115 20.06 -4.76 -14.29
C LEU A 115 19.57 -6.12 -13.76
N GLY A 116 18.85 -6.90 -14.59
CA GLY A 116 18.42 -8.25 -14.25
C GLY A 116 19.58 -9.21 -13.95
N LYS A 117 20.65 -9.16 -14.75
CA LYS A 117 21.88 -9.95 -14.52
C LYS A 117 22.57 -9.55 -13.21
N ALA A 118 22.63 -8.25 -12.91
CA ALA A 118 23.19 -7.76 -11.65
C ALA A 118 22.35 -8.24 -10.45
N ALA A 119 21.02 -8.17 -10.53
CA ALA A 119 20.12 -8.71 -9.50
C ALA A 119 20.36 -10.22 -9.27
N GLY A 120 20.49 -10.98 -10.36
CA GLY A 120 20.78 -12.42 -10.30
C GLY A 120 22.14 -12.74 -9.68
N THR A 121 23.13 -11.85 -9.82
CA THR A 121 24.42 -11.99 -9.16
C THR A 121 24.29 -11.83 -7.64
N LEU A 122 23.49 -10.87 -7.17
CA LEU A 122 23.23 -10.68 -5.73
C LEU A 122 22.54 -11.89 -5.08
N LEU A 123 21.71 -12.64 -5.81
CA LEU A 123 21.08 -13.86 -5.28
C LEU A 123 22.08 -14.95 -4.86
N ARG A 124 23.34 -14.87 -5.30
CA ARG A 124 24.41 -15.82 -4.95
C ARG A 124 25.02 -15.55 -3.57
N ILE A 125 24.59 -14.49 -2.88
CA ILE A 125 25.07 -14.14 -1.55
C ILE A 125 24.47 -15.10 -0.52
N GLU A 126 25.31 -15.98 0.04
CA GLU A 126 24.89 -16.96 1.06
C GLU A 126 25.20 -16.54 2.50
N LYS A 127 26.25 -15.72 2.71
CA LYS A 127 26.70 -15.22 4.02
C LYS A 127 27.24 -13.79 3.91
N PRO A 128 27.10 -12.95 4.95
CA PRO A 128 27.58 -11.56 4.96
C PRO A 128 29.10 -11.39 5.13
N ASP A 129 29.88 -12.47 5.21
CA ASP A 129 31.32 -12.42 5.55
C ASP A 129 32.25 -12.03 4.39
N ARG A 130 31.73 -11.62 3.22
CA ARG A 130 32.54 -11.22 2.06
C ARG A 130 32.14 -9.85 1.58
N ASP A 131 33.12 -9.06 1.17
CA ASP A 131 33.04 -7.78 0.46
C ASP A 131 31.80 -7.69 -0.46
N LEU A 132 30.67 -7.25 0.10
CA LEU A 132 29.39 -7.06 -0.61
C LEU A 132 29.37 -5.70 -1.32
N GLN A 133 30.30 -4.82 -1.01
CA GLN A 133 30.33 -3.46 -1.51
C GLN A 133 30.46 -3.45 -3.04
N GLU A 134 31.35 -4.25 -3.60
CA GLU A 134 31.58 -4.29 -5.05
C GLU A 134 30.38 -4.86 -5.84
N PRO A 135 29.79 -6.03 -5.48
CA PRO A 135 28.55 -6.49 -6.11
C PRO A 135 27.38 -5.50 -5.99
N LEU A 136 27.25 -4.83 -4.84
CA LEU A 136 26.20 -3.83 -4.63
C LEU A 136 26.43 -2.57 -5.47
N ARG A 137 27.67 -2.10 -5.59
CA ARG A 137 28.04 -0.98 -6.45
C ARG A 137 27.75 -1.30 -7.92
N GLN A 138 28.13 -2.49 -8.38
CA GLN A 138 27.81 -2.94 -9.74
C GLN A 138 26.29 -2.95 -9.98
N PHE A 139 25.50 -3.42 -9.01
CA PHE A 139 24.05 -3.35 -9.10
C PHE A 139 23.53 -1.91 -9.15
N ALA A 140 24.05 -1.02 -8.29
CA ALA A 140 23.67 0.40 -8.24
C ALA A 140 23.99 1.12 -9.56
N ASP A 141 25.15 0.86 -10.17
CA ASP A 141 25.51 1.42 -11.47
C ASP A 141 24.53 0.99 -12.57
N ARG A 142 24.18 -0.32 -12.62
CA ARG A 142 23.17 -0.81 -13.58
C ARG A 142 21.78 -0.25 -13.31
N TYR A 143 21.44 -0.03 -12.04
CA TYR A 143 20.18 0.58 -11.63
C TYR A 143 20.09 2.04 -12.12
N LEU A 144 21.17 2.82 -11.99
CA LEU A 144 21.21 4.20 -12.49
C LEU A 144 21.17 4.26 -14.02
N MET A 145 21.90 3.36 -14.71
CA MET A 145 21.83 3.25 -16.17
C MET A 145 20.42 2.91 -16.64
N ALA A 146 19.71 2.03 -15.93
CA ALA A 146 18.32 1.70 -16.23
C ALA A 146 17.39 2.91 -16.04
N LEU A 147 17.54 3.68 -14.95
CA LEU A 147 16.78 4.91 -14.73
C LEU A 147 17.00 5.96 -15.82
N GLN A 148 18.26 6.13 -16.23
CA GLN A 148 18.62 7.01 -17.34
C GLN A 148 17.96 6.56 -18.64
N ALA A 149 18.00 5.26 -18.95
CA ALA A 149 17.40 4.71 -20.17
C ALA A 149 15.87 4.90 -20.20
N VAL A 150 15.18 4.84 -19.05
CA VAL A 150 13.72 5.01 -18.97
C VAL A 150 13.30 6.47 -18.73
N HIS A 151 14.24 7.41 -18.62
CA HIS A 151 14.00 8.83 -18.38
C HIS A 151 13.16 9.12 -17.12
N ILE A 152 13.52 8.46 -16.01
CA ILE A 152 12.95 8.74 -14.68
C ILE A 152 14.06 9.31 -13.78
N PRO A 153 13.93 10.55 -13.29
CA PRO A 153 14.90 11.15 -12.38
C PRO A 153 15.01 10.39 -11.06
N PHE A 154 16.24 10.14 -10.58
CA PHE A 154 16.47 9.46 -9.32
C PHE A 154 15.80 10.14 -8.10
N PRO A 155 15.83 11.49 -7.93
CA PRO A 155 15.14 12.15 -6.83
C PRO A 155 13.63 11.89 -6.81
N GLN A 156 13.00 11.77 -7.98
CA GLN A 156 11.58 11.45 -8.08
C GLN A 156 11.30 10.04 -7.53
N ILE A 157 12.18 9.06 -7.78
CA ILE A 157 12.06 7.72 -7.20
C ILE A 157 12.15 7.76 -5.67
N VAL A 158 13.11 8.54 -5.14
CA VAL A 158 13.31 8.71 -3.70
C VAL A 158 12.04 9.27 -3.04
N ASP A 159 11.50 10.37 -3.54
CA ASP A 159 10.33 11.04 -2.97
C ASP A 159 9.06 10.17 -3.07
N ALA A 160 8.85 9.53 -4.23
CA ALA A 160 7.72 8.64 -4.46
C ALA A 160 7.78 7.42 -3.54
N ASN A 161 8.97 6.81 -3.40
CA ASN A 161 9.14 5.65 -2.53
C ASN A 161 8.95 6.01 -1.06
N ILE A 162 9.55 7.10 -0.57
CA ILE A 162 9.34 7.59 0.80
C ILE A 162 7.85 7.74 1.10
N SER A 163 7.12 8.43 0.21
CA SER A 163 5.69 8.67 0.38
C SER A 163 4.90 7.35 0.43
N LYS A 164 5.23 6.41 -0.46
CA LYS A 164 4.60 5.09 -0.55
C LYS A 164 4.84 4.24 0.70
N VAL A 165 6.11 4.01 1.08
CA VAL A 165 6.45 3.07 2.16
C VAL A 165 6.04 3.60 3.52
N ARG A 166 6.16 4.92 3.74
CA ARG A 166 5.64 5.54 4.97
C ARG A 166 4.12 5.41 5.05
N GLY A 167 3.40 5.72 3.98
CA GLY A 167 1.94 5.60 3.95
C GLY A 167 1.41 4.17 4.13
N ARG A 168 2.20 3.15 3.78
CA ARG A 168 1.85 1.73 3.94
C ARG A 168 2.21 1.16 5.31
N PHE A 169 3.37 1.54 5.87
CA PHE A 169 3.96 0.87 7.04
C PHE A 169 4.04 1.73 8.29
N LEU A 170 3.88 3.04 8.22
CA LEU A 170 3.83 3.89 9.41
C LEU A 170 2.39 4.30 9.69
N GLU A 171 2.06 4.43 10.97
CA GLU A 171 0.77 4.97 11.36
C GLU A 171 0.75 6.47 11.05
N PRO A 172 -0.25 6.97 10.32
CA PRO A 172 -0.38 8.40 10.07
C PRO A 172 -0.78 9.12 11.34
N GLU A 173 -0.26 10.33 11.53
CA GLU A 173 -0.71 11.23 12.59
C GLU A 173 -2.19 11.59 12.36
N PRO A 174 -3.11 11.30 13.30
CA PRO A 174 -4.54 11.54 13.09
C PRO A 174 -4.89 12.98 12.70
N GLY A 175 -4.19 13.97 13.27
CA GLY A 175 -4.38 15.39 12.95
C GLY A 175 -3.92 15.82 11.56
N GLN A 176 -3.17 14.97 10.84
CA GLN A 176 -2.75 15.21 9.46
C GLN A 176 -3.66 14.51 8.44
N LEU A 177 -4.64 13.70 8.89
CA LEU A 177 -5.57 13.04 7.99
C LEU A 177 -6.54 14.08 7.40
N PRO A 178 -6.77 14.05 6.08
CA PRO A 178 -7.72 14.97 5.47
C PRO A 178 -9.16 14.59 5.86
N SER A 179 -9.97 15.60 6.16
CA SER A 179 -11.42 15.47 6.16
C SER A 179 -11.96 15.77 4.76
N PHE A 180 -12.59 14.79 4.11
CA PHE A 180 -13.03 14.92 2.72
C PHE A 180 -14.35 15.66 2.55
N ASP A 181 -14.96 16.16 3.62
CA ASP A 181 -16.21 16.92 3.57
C ASP A 181 -16.21 18.25 4.31
N GLU A 182 -15.08 18.66 4.89
CA GLU A 182 -14.98 19.90 5.67
C GLU A 182 -15.43 21.15 4.89
N GLY A 183 -15.16 21.19 3.59
CA GLY A 183 -15.55 22.30 2.70
C GLY A 183 -17.01 22.28 2.22
N PHE A 184 -17.84 21.33 2.66
CA PHE A 184 -19.24 21.19 2.23
C PHE A 184 -20.22 21.75 3.28
N PRO A 185 -21.46 22.08 2.88
CA PRO A 185 -22.52 22.47 3.81
C PRO A 185 -22.75 21.43 4.90
N GLU A 186 -23.23 21.85 6.07
CA GLU A 186 -23.43 20.98 7.24
C GLU A 186 -24.32 19.76 6.93
N GLU A 187 -25.36 19.96 6.12
CA GLU A 187 -26.28 18.92 5.67
C GLU A 187 -25.65 17.89 4.72
N GLU A 188 -24.50 18.21 4.12
CA GLU A 188 -23.71 17.33 3.25
C GLU A 188 -22.49 16.76 3.96
N ARG A 189 -22.26 17.10 5.23
CA ARG A 189 -21.18 16.56 6.06
C ARG A 189 -21.65 15.34 6.82
N LEU A 190 -20.79 14.33 6.90
CA LEU A 190 -21.04 13.18 7.75
C LEU A 190 -20.98 13.61 9.23
N PRO A 191 -21.83 13.01 10.10
CA PRO A 191 -21.79 13.32 11.52
C PRO A 191 -20.41 13.02 12.11
N ALA A 192 -19.90 13.95 12.93
CA ALA A 192 -18.64 13.75 13.65
C ALA A 192 -18.68 12.53 14.58
N HIS A 193 -19.85 12.24 15.15
CA HIS A 193 -20.06 11.06 15.98
C HIS A 193 -21.30 10.30 15.52
N PHE A 194 -21.17 8.98 15.41
CA PHE A 194 -22.28 8.07 15.15
C PHE A 194 -22.03 6.69 15.77
N GLU A 195 -23.12 6.03 16.17
CA GLU A 195 -23.10 4.65 16.68
C GLU A 195 -23.98 3.77 15.79
N ILE A 196 -23.36 2.78 15.13
CA ILE A 196 -24.10 1.74 14.40
C ILE A 196 -24.09 0.45 15.20
N ARG A 197 -25.28 -0.08 15.46
CA ARG A 197 -25.46 -1.40 16.05
C ARG A 197 -25.64 -2.44 14.94
N ILE A 198 -24.81 -3.47 14.97
CA ILE A 198 -24.96 -4.64 14.10
C ILE A 198 -25.65 -5.74 14.89
N VAL A 199 -26.84 -6.13 14.44
CA VAL A 199 -27.68 -7.17 15.05
C VAL A 199 -27.74 -8.37 14.12
N GLN A 200 -27.38 -9.54 14.63
CA GLN A 200 -27.57 -10.79 13.92
C GLN A 200 -28.90 -11.42 14.33
N ARG A 201 -29.68 -11.92 13.37
CA ARG A 201 -30.91 -12.68 13.66
C ARG A 201 -30.66 -14.18 13.51
N LYS A 202 -31.58 -14.99 14.05
CA LYS A 202 -31.57 -16.47 13.94
C LYS A 202 -31.47 -16.99 12.50
N SER A 203 -31.85 -16.17 11.52
CA SER A 203 -31.71 -16.47 10.08
C SER A 203 -30.27 -16.40 9.56
N GLY A 204 -29.29 -16.04 10.38
CA GLY A 204 -27.90 -15.83 9.95
C GLY A 204 -27.65 -14.45 9.33
N ARG A 205 -28.70 -13.68 9.04
CA ARG A 205 -28.61 -12.34 8.45
C ARG A 205 -28.15 -11.30 9.47
N SER A 206 -27.31 -10.38 9.03
CA SER A 206 -26.84 -9.23 9.82
C SER A 206 -27.56 -7.96 9.38
N TYR A 207 -28.00 -7.17 10.35
CA TYR A 207 -28.76 -5.94 10.17
C TYR A 207 -28.01 -4.79 10.84
N MET A 208 -27.96 -3.64 10.19
CA MET A 208 -27.46 -2.41 10.80
C MET A 208 -28.62 -1.60 11.37
N GLN A 209 -28.38 -0.98 12.52
CA GLN A 209 -29.32 -0.09 13.18
C GLN A 209 -28.61 1.18 13.62
N TRP A 210 -29.20 2.33 13.33
CA TRP A 210 -28.73 3.64 13.76
C TRP A 210 -29.86 4.38 14.46
N ASN A 211 -29.62 4.88 15.67
CA ASN A 211 -30.63 5.57 16.50
C ASN A 211 -31.94 4.77 16.65
N GLY A 212 -31.84 3.44 16.76
CA GLY A 212 -33.01 2.55 16.87
C GLY A 212 -33.69 2.19 15.54
N VAL A 213 -33.27 2.77 14.41
CA VAL A 213 -33.86 2.53 13.08
C VAL A 213 -32.97 1.61 12.24
N PHE A 214 -33.55 0.61 11.58
CA PHE A 214 -32.81 -0.25 10.67
C PHE A 214 -32.40 0.51 9.41
N ILE A 215 -31.12 0.42 9.04
CA ILE A 215 -30.57 1.06 7.85
C ILE A 215 -29.91 0.02 6.94
N GLY A 216 -30.03 0.22 5.63
CA GLY A 216 -29.46 -0.66 4.61
C GLY A 216 -30.19 -1.99 4.46
N ASP A 217 -29.64 -2.83 3.58
CA ASP A 217 -30.18 -4.15 3.33
C ASP A 217 -29.56 -5.20 4.25
N PRO A 218 -30.29 -6.25 4.66
CA PRO A 218 -29.74 -7.26 5.54
C PRO A 218 -28.76 -8.17 4.79
N LEU A 219 -27.56 -8.32 5.34
CA LEU A 219 -26.44 -9.01 4.70
C LEU A 219 -26.31 -10.47 5.13
N THR A 220 -25.81 -11.30 4.21
CA THR A 220 -25.46 -12.71 4.41
C THR A 220 -24.02 -12.97 3.97
N ASP A 221 -23.47 -14.11 4.39
CA ASP A 221 -22.23 -14.62 3.81
C ASP A 221 -22.53 -15.04 2.35
N ASN A 222 -21.64 -14.68 1.42
CA ASN A 222 -21.92 -14.78 -0.02
C ASN A 222 -21.35 -16.06 -0.67
N ILE A 223 -20.88 -16.99 0.16
CA ILE A 223 -20.29 -18.28 -0.22
C ILE A 223 -20.69 -19.35 0.79
N SER A 224 -20.50 -20.63 0.43
CA SER A 224 -20.92 -21.79 1.25
C SER A 224 -20.24 -21.85 2.63
N ASP A 225 -18.99 -21.41 2.73
CA ASP A 225 -18.24 -21.36 3.98
C ASP A 225 -18.34 -19.94 4.57
N PRO A 226 -18.77 -19.77 5.83
CA PRO A 226 -18.90 -18.44 6.44
C PRO A 226 -17.57 -17.66 6.46
N ASP A 227 -17.41 -16.71 5.54
CA ASP A 227 -16.24 -15.82 5.44
C ASP A 227 -16.40 -14.52 6.24
N GLY A 228 -17.59 -14.26 6.76
CA GLY A 228 -17.91 -13.04 7.49
C GLY A 228 -18.22 -11.86 6.57
N TYR A 229 -18.45 -12.08 5.28
CA TYR A 229 -18.85 -11.03 4.33
C TYR A 229 -20.10 -10.25 4.79
N ARG A 230 -20.95 -10.86 5.61
CA ARG A 230 -22.10 -10.17 6.24
C ARG A 230 -21.76 -8.96 7.11
N PHE A 231 -20.48 -8.76 7.45
CA PHE A 231 -20.00 -7.61 8.23
C PHE A 231 -19.22 -6.58 7.39
N HIS A 232 -19.16 -6.71 6.07
CA HIS A 232 -18.31 -5.85 5.23
C HIS A 232 -18.65 -4.35 5.32
N ASP A 233 -19.88 -3.99 5.71
CA ASP A 233 -20.26 -2.59 5.95
C ASP A 233 -19.40 -1.92 7.04
N VAL A 234 -18.75 -2.68 7.93
CA VAL A 234 -17.82 -2.12 8.93
C VAL A 234 -16.70 -1.29 8.30
N PHE A 235 -16.22 -1.70 7.12
CA PHE A 235 -15.21 -0.95 6.38
C PHE A 235 -15.78 0.36 5.84
N HIS A 236 -17.06 0.37 5.47
CA HIS A 236 -17.76 1.56 4.99
C HIS A 236 -17.96 2.57 6.11
N LEU A 237 -18.23 2.09 7.31
CA LEU A 237 -18.30 2.89 8.52
C LEU A 237 -16.92 3.39 8.96
N ALA A 238 -15.87 2.58 8.81
CA ALA A 238 -14.50 2.99 9.13
C ALA A 238 -14.04 4.17 8.25
N TYR A 239 -14.32 4.16 6.94
CA TYR A 239 -14.00 5.31 6.09
C TYR A 239 -14.84 6.55 6.46
N ALA A 240 -16.10 6.37 6.81
CA ALA A 240 -16.95 7.46 7.29
C ALA A 240 -16.37 8.10 8.57
N ALA A 241 -15.93 7.28 9.52
CA ALA A 241 -15.42 7.77 10.80
C ALA A 241 -14.01 8.38 10.71
N ILE A 242 -13.11 7.80 9.90
CA ILE A 242 -11.70 8.25 9.86
C ILE A 242 -11.49 9.37 8.86
N LEU A 243 -12.14 9.29 7.69
CA LEU A 243 -11.87 10.18 6.56
C LEU A 243 -13.03 11.15 6.30
N HIS A 244 -14.14 11.03 7.03
CA HIS A 244 -15.40 11.71 6.67
C HIS A 244 -15.80 11.44 5.20
N TRP A 245 -15.46 10.23 4.72
CA TRP A 245 -15.65 9.83 3.34
C TRP A 245 -16.22 8.41 3.28
N SER A 246 -17.47 8.27 2.85
CA SER A 246 -18.03 6.95 2.54
C SER A 246 -19.26 7.08 1.66
N PRO A 247 -19.14 6.83 0.34
CA PRO A 247 -20.28 6.90 -0.59
C PRO A 247 -21.47 6.06 -0.14
N THR A 248 -21.21 4.84 0.36
CA THR A 248 -22.28 3.95 0.84
C THR A 248 -22.92 4.50 2.11
N PHE A 249 -22.14 4.96 3.09
CA PHE A 249 -22.74 5.52 4.31
C PHE A 249 -23.56 6.78 4.00
N ARG A 250 -23.02 7.69 3.19
CA ARG A 250 -23.73 8.87 2.66
C ARG A 250 -25.07 8.50 1.99
N ALA A 251 -25.07 7.45 1.17
CA ALA A 251 -26.29 6.97 0.50
C ALA A 251 -27.30 6.33 1.46
N LEU A 252 -26.84 5.65 2.51
CA LEU A 252 -27.68 5.07 3.57
C LEU A 252 -28.40 6.18 4.34
N ILE A 253 -27.69 7.25 4.68
CA ILE A 253 -28.18 8.34 5.53
C ILE A 253 -28.74 9.53 4.76
N LYS A 254 -28.71 9.46 3.42
CA LYS A 254 -29.18 10.49 2.48
C LYS A 254 -28.43 11.83 2.54
N GLN A 255 -27.14 11.81 2.93
CA GLN A 255 -26.25 12.98 2.97
C GLN A 255 -25.15 12.90 1.89
N LYS A 256 -25.56 12.94 0.62
CA LYS A 256 -24.62 13.03 -0.50
C LYS A 256 -24.20 14.47 -0.74
N ARG A 257 -22.97 14.67 -1.23
CA ARG A 257 -22.41 16.00 -1.54
C ARG A 257 -22.91 16.52 -2.88
N LYS A 258 -24.17 16.97 -2.93
CA LYS A 258 -24.87 17.38 -4.15
C LYS A 258 -24.58 18.80 -4.59
N SER A 259 -24.07 19.64 -3.68
CA SER A 259 -23.63 21.01 -3.96
C SER A 259 -22.56 21.07 -5.05
N VAL A 260 -21.76 20.00 -5.20
CA VAL A 260 -20.75 19.84 -6.26
C VAL A 260 -21.11 18.63 -7.13
N PRO A 261 -21.81 18.82 -8.27
CA PRO A 261 -22.31 17.71 -9.10
C PRO A 261 -21.23 16.71 -9.53
N LYS A 262 -20.02 17.20 -9.82
CA LYS A 262 -18.87 16.35 -10.17
C LYS A 262 -18.49 15.36 -9.06
N ILE A 263 -18.60 15.78 -7.80
CA ILE A 263 -18.30 14.92 -6.64
C ILE A 263 -19.44 13.94 -6.40
N ASP A 264 -20.69 14.39 -6.51
CA ASP A 264 -21.85 13.49 -6.43
C ASP A 264 -21.75 12.38 -7.49
N GLU A 265 -21.50 12.72 -8.75
CA GLU A 265 -21.43 11.74 -9.84
C GLU A 265 -20.24 10.78 -9.71
N ALA A 266 -19.04 11.31 -9.46
CA ALA A 266 -17.81 10.53 -9.45
C ALA A 266 -17.59 9.71 -8.17
N GLN A 267 -18.05 10.22 -7.01
CA GLN A 267 -17.77 9.61 -5.71
C GLN A 267 -19.03 9.07 -5.04
N ASP A 268 -20.07 9.90 -4.86
CA ASP A 268 -21.25 9.53 -4.05
C ASP A 268 -22.35 8.82 -4.86
N GLY A 269 -22.20 8.79 -6.19
CA GLY A 269 -23.10 8.23 -7.19
C GLY A 269 -22.85 6.75 -7.47
N GLY A 270 -23.58 6.19 -8.43
CA GLY A 270 -23.52 4.76 -8.76
C GLY A 270 -22.15 4.28 -9.26
N GLN A 271 -21.31 5.18 -9.82
CA GLN A 271 -19.97 4.82 -10.29
C GLN A 271 -18.96 4.67 -9.14
N GLY A 272 -19.05 5.48 -8.08
CA GLY A 272 -18.24 5.30 -6.87
C GLY A 272 -18.54 3.97 -6.15
N TYR A 273 -19.79 3.49 -6.24
CA TYR A 273 -20.18 2.14 -5.78
C TYR A 273 -19.48 1.03 -6.57
N CYS A 274 -19.33 1.17 -7.90
CA CYS A 274 -18.67 0.18 -8.77
C CYS A 274 -17.14 0.17 -8.64
N TYR A 275 -16.49 1.34 -8.52
CA TYR A 275 -15.03 1.42 -8.32
C TYR A 275 -14.59 0.66 -7.06
N ARG A 276 -15.42 0.72 -6.01
CA ARG A 276 -15.20 0.07 -4.72
C ARG A 276 -15.22 -1.45 -4.75
N ARG A 277 -16.03 -2.08 -5.61
CA ARG A 277 -16.02 -3.54 -5.78
C ARG A 277 -14.67 -4.05 -6.30
N ARG A 278 -13.89 -3.22 -7.01
CA ARG A 278 -12.53 -3.56 -7.43
C ARG A 278 -11.52 -3.44 -6.28
N THR A 279 -11.55 -2.36 -5.50
CA THR A 279 -10.64 -2.15 -4.35
C THR A 279 -10.81 -3.24 -3.28
N PHE A 280 -12.06 -3.59 -2.95
CA PHE A 280 -12.35 -4.70 -2.02
C PHE A 280 -11.83 -6.07 -2.48
N ARG A 281 -11.83 -6.33 -3.79
CA ARG A 281 -11.39 -7.62 -4.34
C ARG A 281 -9.86 -7.72 -4.46
N VAL A 282 -9.14 -6.60 -4.42
CA VAL A 282 -7.68 -6.57 -4.54
C VAL A 282 -6.99 -6.50 -3.18
N ASP A 283 -7.60 -5.83 -2.18
CA ASP A 283 -6.95 -5.63 -0.87
C ASP A 283 -7.27 -6.72 0.17
N LEU A 284 -8.40 -7.43 0.06
CA LEU A 284 -8.79 -8.50 1.01
C LEU A 284 -8.65 -9.93 0.47
N PHE A 285 -8.62 -10.12 -0.86
CA PHE A 285 -8.54 -11.45 -1.48
C PHE A 285 -7.14 -12.00 -1.83
N PRO A 286 -5.99 -11.36 -1.55
CA PRO A 286 -4.71 -12.07 -1.50
C PRO A 286 -4.47 -12.68 -0.11
N CYS A 287 -5.51 -13.02 0.66
CA CYS A 287 -5.37 -13.93 1.80
C CYS A 287 -5.28 -15.39 1.33
N LYS A 288 -4.32 -15.66 0.44
CA LYS A 288 -3.75 -17.00 0.18
C LYS A 288 -2.25 -17.04 0.50
N ARG A 289 -1.74 -16.06 1.27
CA ARG A 289 -0.38 -16.12 1.83
C ARG A 289 -0.43 -16.50 3.32
N PRO A 290 0.21 -17.58 3.78
CA PRO A 290 -0.06 -18.18 5.10
C PRO A 290 0.61 -17.51 6.32
N ARG A 291 1.18 -16.30 6.23
CA ARG A 291 2.00 -15.76 7.35
C ARG A 291 1.84 -14.25 7.52
N LEU A 292 0.70 -13.83 8.07
CA LEU A 292 0.51 -12.49 8.65
C LEU A 292 0.51 -12.50 10.19
N PHE A 293 0.64 -13.67 10.83
CA PHE A 293 0.61 -13.83 12.28
C PHE A 293 1.76 -14.75 12.74
N PRO A 294 2.83 -14.24 13.40
CA PRO A 294 3.79 -15.09 14.08
C PRO A 294 3.11 -15.67 15.33
N GLY A 295 2.92 -16.99 15.37
CA GLY A 295 2.39 -17.72 16.54
C GLY A 295 1.03 -18.40 16.37
N ALA A 296 0.35 -18.25 15.23
CA ALA A 296 -0.86 -19.03 14.95
C ALA A 296 -0.49 -20.39 14.35
N ASN A 297 -0.61 -21.45 15.15
CA ASN A 297 -0.47 -22.83 14.70
C ASN A 297 -1.44 -23.11 13.54
N GLU A 298 -0.99 -23.86 12.53
CA GLU A 298 -1.75 -24.26 11.34
C GLU A 298 -3.01 -25.07 11.71
N ARG A 299 -4.09 -24.38 12.00
CA ARG A 299 -5.47 -24.89 11.99
C ARG A 299 -6.34 -23.80 11.42
N LEU A 300 -7.21 -24.16 10.47
CA LEU A 300 -8.32 -23.34 9.98
C LEU A 300 -8.89 -22.51 11.13
N LEU A 301 -8.59 -21.20 11.10
CA LEU A 301 -8.96 -20.27 12.17
C LEU A 301 -10.48 -20.24 12.25
N ARG A 302 -11.00 -20.53 13.45
CA ARG A 302 -12.44 -20.69 13.69
C ARG A 302 -13.12 -19.30 13.71
N PRO A 303 -14.45 -19.23 13.51
CA PRO A 303 -15.22 -17.97 13.41
C PRO A 303 -15.01 -16.93 14.52
N SER A 304 -14.47 -17.30 15.68
CA SER A 304 -14.11 -16.39 16.77
C SER A 304 -12.90 -15.49 16.47
N GLU A 305 -12.04 -15.87 15.53
CA GLU A 305 -10.73 -15.23 15.28
C GLU A 305 -10.82 -14.07 14.26
N ASN A 306 -11.78 -14.09 13.34
CA ASN A 306 -12.00 -13.01 12.36
C ASN A 306 -12.39 -11.67 13.00
N GLY A 307 -13.22 -11.69 14.05
CA GLY A 307 -13.51 -10.44 14.75
C GLY A 307 -12.37 -9.97 15.65
N SER A 308 -11.41 -10.82 16.01
CA SER A 308 -10.21 -10.38 16.72
C SER A 308 -9.29 -9.59 15.78
N ALA A 309 -9.13 -10.04 14.53
CA ALA A 309 -8.36 -9.35 13.50
C ALA A 309 -9.00 -8.00 13.13
N ILE A 310 -10.32 -7.97 12.90
CA ILE A 310 -11.06 -6.72 12.63
C ILE A 310 -10.99 -5.78 13.85
N ARG A 311 -11.13 -6.29 15.08
CA ARG A 311 -10.95 -5.49 16.30
C ARG A 311 -9.53 -4.95 16.45
N SER A 312 -8.51 -5.74 16.10
CA SER A 312 -7.12 -5.29 16.16
C SER A 312 -6.86 -4.19 15.13
N TRP A 313 -7.40 -4.36 13.92
CA TRP A 313 -7.31 -3.38 12.84
C TRP A 313 -8.06 -2.08 13.16
N LEU A 314 -9.26 -2.16 13.77
CA LEU A 314 -10.06 -1.01 14.17
C LEU A 314 -9.49 -0.31 15.41
N ARG A 315 -9.05 -1.06 16.43
CA ARG A 315 -8.40 -0.48 17.64
C ARG A 315 -7.09 0.22 17.31
N GLY A 316 -6.30 -0.31 16.37
CA GLY A 316 -5.11 0.37 15.85
C GLY A 316 -5.41 1.67 15.09
N ARG A 317 -6.68 1.97 14.80
CA ARG A 317 -7.11 3.23 14.15
C ARG A 317 -8.08 4.04 15.01
N GLY A 318 -8.08 3.83 16.33
CA GLY A 318 -8.91 4.58 17.28
C GLY A 318 -10.41 4.24 17.25
N LEU A 319 -10.85 3.28 16.44
CA LEU A 319 -12.25 2.85 16.36
C LEU A 319 -12.54 1.75 17.40
N SER A 320 -13.53 1.98 18.27
CA SER A 320 -14.00 0.95 19.19
C SER A 320 -15.08 0.11 18.53
N VAL A 321 -14.80 -1.19 18.38
CA VAL A 321 -15.81 -2.21 18.07
C VAL A 321 -15.99 -3.13 19.26
N ALA A 322 -17.12 -2.98 19.94
CA ALA A 322 -17.51 -3.86 21.03
C ALA A 322 -18.43 -4.97 20.48
N ALA A 323 -17.87 -6.17 20.27
CA ALA A 323 -18.40 -7.49 20.69
C ALA A 323 -17.97 -8.65 19.77
N LEU A 324 -17.42 -9.72 20.35
CA LEU A 324 -17.70 -11.12 19.97
C LEU A 324 -17.60 -11.97 21.24
N GLY A 325 -18.64 -11.93 22.06
CA GLY A 325 -18.96 -13.03 22.97
C GLY A 325 -20.07 -13.86 22.33
N THR A 326 -20.21 -15.12 22.73
CA THR A 326 -21.29 -16.02 22.33
C THR A 326 -22.63 -15.48 22.85
N GLY A 327 -23.20 -14.48 22.17
CA GLY A 327 -24.42 -13.79 22.58
C GLY A 327 -24.49 -12.36 22.03
N ASP A 328 -25.24 -12.23 20.94
CA ASP A 328 -25.91 -11.05 20.34
C ASP A 328 -25.44 -9.61 20.64
N THR A 329 -25.30 -8.86 19.53
CA THR A 329 -25.10 -7.41 19.36
C THR A 329 -23.67 -6.89 19.41
N GLY A 330 -23.23 -6.27 18.30
CA GLY A 330 -21.97 -5.52 18.21
C GLY A 330 -22.22 -4.03 17.96
N ARG A 331 -21.34 -3.16 18.48
CA ARG A 331 -21.37 -1.69 18.25
C ARG A 331 -20.13 -1.25 17.48
N VAL A 332 -20.31 -0.32 16.54
CA VAL A 332 -19.24 0.44 15.89
C VAL A 332 -19.42 1.90 16.25
N CYS A 333 -18.43 2.49 16.92
CA CYS A 333 -18.41 3.92 17.24
C CYS A 333 -17.37 4.62 16.37
N GLY A 334 -17.78 5.66 15.63
CA GLY A 334 -16.86 6.67 15.12
C GLY A 334 -16.58 7.67 16.23
N PHE A 335 -15.30 7.88 16.56
CA PHE A 335 -14.87 8.90 17.51
C PHE A 335 -14.59 10.19 16.79
#